data_AF-A0A6C0HF73-F1
#
_entry.id   AF-A0A6C0HF73-F1
#
_cell.length_a   1.000
_cell.length_b   1.000
_cell.length_c   1.000
_cell.angle_alpha   90.00
_cell.angle_beta   90.00
_cell.angle_gamma   90.00
#
_symmetry.space_group_name_H-M   'P 1'
#
loop_
_entity.id
_entity.type
_entity.pdbx_description
1 polymer ?
#
loop_
_entity_poly.entity_id
_entity_poly.type
_entity_poly.pdbx_seq_one_letter_code
_entity_poly.pdbx_strand_id
1 'polypeptide(L)'
;MQCCAIKTDGHQCTIRITEGLRCKMHEAKYQNTGPNATRVTELRYIHKKNMDDIYHRNPLDNREVRRAEIRAENIRYLTAVDALMRSIQELGQQNDDDPFIARRLAMIEERRRVQRLQQERRANELERQVVPVRRELEAFALDTQNVHTTVVVDAVKHTIAKVLEIPVPIEYRTDTMKTLTEIIDQCQPSRKAVWQMTAKFCNDEDIYDMGPGIYAKVLNSVWQYIKSSEHGEDLKKILSSELVDCIGMCAQGNLSRICNVLSGYMEGLEIRSSREILQDKLAQLMEIDDVTSRIQVGRAILHNAHIPVTEWTAWLEALEG
;
A
#
# COMPACT_ATOMS: atom_id res chain seq x y z
N MET A 1 -45.46 11.49 -19.67
CA MET A 1 -45.48 10.01 -19.72
C MET A 1 -44.66 9.45 -18.56
N GLN A 2 -44.83 8.18 -18.18
CA GLN A 2 -44.00 7.56 -17.13
C GLN A 2 -42.79 6.87 -17.76
N CYS A 3 -41.64 6.89 -17.08
CA CYS A 3 -40.43 6.21 -17.54
C CYS A 3 -40.69 4.69 -17.72
N CYS A 4 -40.27 4.12 -18.86
CA CYS A 4 -40.46 2.70 -19.16
C CYS A 4 -39.44 1.76 -18.48
N ALA A 5 -38.43 2.30 -17.79
CA ALA A 5 -37.34 1.52 -17.23
C ALA A 5 -37.77 0.69 -16.02
N ILE A 6 -37.20 -0.51 -15.89
CA ILE A 6 -37.35 -1.35 -14.70
C ILE A 6 -36.17 -1.12 -13.76
N LYS A 7 -36.48 -0.79 -12.50
CA LYS A 7 -35.50 -0.60 -11.44
C LYS A 7 -34.95 -1.95 -10.97
N THR A 8 -33.88 -1.91 -10.17
CA THR A 8 -33.26 -3.11 -9.56
C THR A 8 -34.18 -3.90 -8.63
N ASP A 9 -35.25 -3.27 -8.13
CA ASP A 9 -36.31 -3.89 -7.32
C ASP A 9 -37.43 -4.54 -8.17
N GLY A 10 -37.28 -4.56 -9.50
CA GLY A 10 -38.25 -5.15 -10.42
C GLY A 10 -39.50 -4.30 -10.67
N HIS A 11 -39.62 -3.12 -10.06
CA HIS A 11 -40.72 -2.18 -10.32
C HIS A 11 -40.39 -1.20 -11.44
N GLN A 12 -41.43 -0.79 -12.17
CA GLN A 12 -41.30 0.28 -13.14
C GLN A 12 -40.92 1.60 -12.44
N CYS A 13 -40.02 2.35 -13.07
CA CYS A 13 -39.62 3.67 -12.60
C CYS A 13 -40.84 4.61 -12.52
N THR A 14 -41.01 5.29 -11.39
CA THR A 14 -42.15 6.19 -11.12
C THR A 14 -41.93 7.63 -11.61
N ILE A 15 -40.74 7.94 -12.11
CA ILE A 15 -40.39 9.29 -12.58
C ILE A 15 -41.22 9.62 -13.84
N ARG A 16 -41.93 10.75 -13.79
CA ARG A 16 -42.64 11.32 -14.93
C ARG A 16 -41.65 12.07 -15.83
N ILE A 17 -41.79 11.85 -17.13
CA ILE A 17 -40.94 12.44 -18.18
C ILE A 17 -41.80 13.24 -19.16
N THR A 18 -41.24 14.35 -19.62
CA THR A 18 -41.85 15.27 -20.59
C THR A 18 -41.48 14.90 -22.03
N GLU A 19 -40.32 14.27 -22.24
CA GLU A 19 -39.79 13.88 -23.54
C GLU A 19 -39.00 12.56 -23.42
N GLY A 20 -38.99 11.75 -24.49
CA GLY A 20 -38.32 10.45 -24.54
C GLY A 20 -39.09 9.30 -23.85
N LEU A 21 -38.44 8.13 -23.75
CA LEU A 21 -39.01 6.92 -23.13
C LEU A 21 -38.47 6.67 -21.70
N ARG A 22 -37.28 7.18 -21.38
CA ARG A 22 -36.59 6.94 -20.11
C ARG A 22 -36.23 8.27 -19.44
N CYS A 23 -36.22 8.29 -18.10
CA CYS A 23 -35.72 9.46 -17.37
C CYS A 23 -34.20 9.60 -17.55
N LYS A 24 -33.64 10.79 -17.32
CA LYS A 24 -32.21 11.09 -17.56
C LYS A 24 -31.24 10.02 -17.02
N MET A 25 -31.50 9.51 -15.82
CA MET A 25 -30.66 8.48 -15.19
C MET A 25 -30.75 7.14 -15.94
N HIS A 26 -31.95 6.68 -16.29
CA HIS A 26 -32.13 5.43 -17.01
C HIS A 26 -31.73 5.53 -18.48
N GLU A 27 -31.86 6.72 -19.07
CA GLU A 27 -31.36 7.01 -20.40
C GLU A 27 -29.83 6.95 -20.41
N ALA A 28 -29.15 7.57 -19.44
CA ALA A 28 -27.70 7.46 -19.32
C ALA A 28 -27.22 6.00 -19.15
N LYS A 29 -27.95 5.17 -18.39
CA LYS A 29 -27.64 3.74 -18.28
C LYS A 29 -27.85 3.02 -19.61
N TYR A 30 -28.99 3.23 -20.25
CA TYR A 30 -29.33 2.68 -21.56
C TYR A 30 -28.28 3.01 -22.62
N GLN A 31 -27.81 4.26 -22.66
CA GLN A 31 -26.76 4.73 -23.57
C GLN A 31 -25.38 4.13 -23.31
N ASN A 32 -25.17 3.47 -22.16
CA ASN A 32 -23.92 2.77 -21.85
C ASN A 32 -24.02 1.27 -22.08
N THR A 33 -25.19 0.67 -21.84
CA THR A 33 -25.39 -0.77 -21.94
C THR A 33 -25.84 -1.22 -23.32
N GLY A 34 -26.64 -0.42 -24.01
CA GLY A 34 -27.30 -0.78 -25.25
C GLY A 34 -28.69 -1.38 -25.04
N PRO A 35 -29.56 -1.36 -26.06
CA PRO A 35 -30.94 -1.81 -25.99
C PRO A 35 -31.14 -3.26 -25.54
N ASN A 36 -30.39 -4.20 -26.10
CA ASN A 36 -30.58 -5.63 -25.86
C ASN A 36 -30.08 -6.02 -24.47
N ALA A 37 -28.86 -5.60 -24.11
CA ALA A 37 -28.33 -5.77 -22.77
C ALA A 37 -29.22 -5.11 -21.69
N THR A 38 -29.82 -3.96 -21.99
CA THR A 38 -30.77 -3.31 -21.07
C THR A 38 -32.01 -4.17 -20.88
N ARG A 39 -32.63 -4.66 -21.97
CA ARG A 39 -33.83 -5.52 -21.90
C ARG A 39 -33.58 -6.81 -21.12
N VAL A 40 -32.45 -7.48 -21.36
CA VAL A 40 -32.05 -8.69 -20.59
C VAL A 40 -31.90 -8.38 -19.10
N THR A 41 -31.31 -7.23 -18.77
CA THR A 41 -31.14 -6.78 -17.39
C THR A 41 -32.49 -6.49 -16.73
N GLU A 42 -33.41 -5.82 -17.44
CA GLU A 42 -34.75 -5.51 -16.96
C GLU A 42 -35.58 -6.78 -16.73
N LEU A 43 -35.53 -7.76 -17.64
CA LEU A 43 -36.15 -9.08 -17.47
C LEU A 43 -35.63 -9.79 -16.21
N ARG A 44 -34.33 -9.69 -15.94
CA ARG A 44 -33.73 -10.26 -14.73
C ARG A 44 -34.26 -9.62 -13.45
N TYR A 45 -34.45 -8.31 -13.43
CA TYR A 45 -35.01 -7.61 -12.28
C TYR A 45 -36.47 -7.99 -12.03
N ILE A 46 -37.28 -8.12 -13.09
CA ILE A 46 -38.65 -8.62 -13.00
C ILE A 46 -38.67 -10.02 -12.42
N HIS A 47 -37.85 -10.93 -12.98
CA HIS A 47 -37.77 -12.32 -12.51
C HIS A 47 -37.38 -12.40 -11.04
N LYS A 48 -36.36 -11.63 -10.61
CA LYS A 48 -35.94 -11.58 -9.21
C LYS A 48 -37.11 -11.18 -8.29
N LYS A 49 -37.81 -10.10 -8.62
CA LYS A 49 -38.98 -9.65 -7.85
C LYS A 49 -40.06 -10.73 -7.78
N ASN A 50 -40.40 -11.35 -8.90
CA ASN A 50 -41.43 -12.39 -8.93
C ASN A 50 -41.03 -13.61 -8.07
N MET A 51 -39.75 -14.00 -8.10
CA MET A 51 -39.23 -15.05 -7.23
C MET A 51 -39.32 -14.65 -5.77
N ASP A 52 -38.92 -13.43 -5.42
CA ASP A 52 -39.03 -12.89 -4.06
C ASP A 52 -40.51 -12.89 -3.60
N ASP A 53 -41.45 -12.47 -4.45
CA ASP A 53 -42.90 -12.47 -4.17
C ASP A 53 -43.43 -13.90 -3.93
N ILE A 54 -42.95 -14.91 -4.66
CA ILE A 54 -43.32 -16.32 -4.46
C ILE A 54 -42.74 -16.84 -3.13
N TYR A 55 -41.50 -16.50 -2.79
CA TYR A 55 -40.87 -16.97 -1.56
C TYR A 55 -41.48 -16.37 -0.30
N HIS A 56 -41.86 -15.09 -0.34
CA HIS A 56 -42.38 -14.35 0.81
C HIS A 56 -43.91 -14.44 0.94
N ARG A 57 -44.59 -15.18 0.06
CA ARG A 57 -46.02 -15.50 0.20
C ARG A 57 -46.26 -16.44 1.39
N ASN A 58 -47.44 -16.32 2.01
CA ASN A 58 -47.86 -16.91 3.29
C ASN A 58 -47.24 -18.31 3.57
N PRO A 59 -46.64 -18.54 4.76
CA PRO A 59 -46.04 -19.83 5.14
C PRO A 59 -46.99 -21.03 5.14
N LEU A 60 -48.31 -20.81 5.16
CA LEU A 60 -49.34 -21.85 5.09
C LEU A 60 -49.57 -22.40 3.68
N ASP A 61 -48.88 -21.87 2.65
CA ASP A 61 -49.00 -22.36 1.27
C ASP A 61 -48.44 -23.78 1.08
N ASN A 62 -49.17 -24.58 0.30
CA ASN A 62 -48.78 -25.93 -0.08
C ASN A 62 -47.41 -25.91 -0.79
N ARG A 63 -46.43 -26.65 -0.23
CA ARG A 63 -45.05 -26.73 -0.77
C ARG A 63 -45.00 -27.16 -2.23
N GLU A 64 -45.93 -28.00 -2.69
CA GLU A 64 -45.98 -28.45 -4.08
C GLU A 64 -46.46 -27.34 -5.02
N VAL A 65 -47.44 -26.55 -4.58
CA VAL A 65 -47.93 -25.37 -5.30
C VAL A 65 -46.80 -24.36 -5.45
N ARG A 66 -46.07 -24.06 -4.37
CA ARG A 66 -44.91 -23.15 -4.41
C ARG A 66 -43.82 -23.64 -5.38
N ARG A 67 -43.51 -24.95 -5.38
CA ARG A 67 -42.56 -25.54 -6.34
C ARG A 67 -43.04 -25.42 -7.78
N ALA A 68 -44.34 -25.61 -8.03
CA ALA A 68 -44.92 -25.45 -9.36
C ALA A 68 -44.86 -23.99 -9.82
N GLU A 69 -45.14 -23.02 -8.95
CA GLU A 69 -45.04 -21.59 -9.25
C GLU A 69 -43.61 -21.15 -9.56
N ILE A 70 -42.62 -21.60 -8.78
CA ILE A 70 -41.19 -21.33 -9.06
C ILE A 70 -40.80 -21.89 -10.43
N ARG A 71 -41.18 -23.13 -10.74
CA ARG A 71 -40.90 -23.73 -12.06
C ARG A 71 -41.57 -22.95 -13.18
N ALA A 72 -42.83 -22.57 -13.01
CA ALA A 72 -43.55 -21.77 -14.00
C ALA A 72 -42.90 -20.39 -14.22
N GLU A 73 -42.43 -19.74 -13.15
CA GLU A 73 -41.73 -18.45 -13.24
C GLU A 73 -40.37 -18.57 -13.93
N ASN A 74 -39.59 -19.61 -13.61
CA ASN A 74 -38.33 -19.88 -14.30
C ASN A 74 -38.56 -20.13 -15.80
N ILE A 75 -39.58 -20.91 -16.16
CA ILE A 75 -39.94 -21.16 -17.56
C ILE A 75 -40.34 -19.85 -18.25
N ARG A 76 -41.13 -18.99 -17.60
CA ARG A 76 -41.51 -17.68 -18.14
C ARG A 76 -40.28 -16.81 -18.41
N TYR A 77 -39.36 -16.70 -17.45
CA TYR A 77 -38.13 -15.93 -17.60
C TYR A 77 -37.26 -16.45 -18.74
N LEU A 78 -36.98 -17.76 -18.76
CA LEU A 78 -36.15 -18.38 -19.79
C LEU A 78 -36.77 -18.24 -21.18
N THR A 79 -38.08 -18.45 -21.30
CA THR A 79 -38.81 -18.27 -22.58
C THR A 79 -38.72 -16.82 -23.06
N ALA A 80 -38.87 -15.84 -22.15
CA ALA A 80 -38.79 -14.43 -22.51
C ALA A 80 -37.38 -14.01 -22.96
N VAL A 81 -36.34 -14.54 -22.29
CA VAL A 81 -34.94 -14.30 -22.69
C VAL A 81 -34.62 -14.97 -24.03
N ASP A 82 -35.05 -16.21 -24.23
CA ASP A 82 -34.85 -16.94 -25.48
C ASP A 82 -35.57 -16.27 -26.66
N ALA A 83 -36.82 -15.84 -26.47
CA ALA A 83 -37.56 -15.07 -27.48
C ALA A 83 -36.84 -13.76 -27.84
N LEU A 84 -36.27 -13.06 -26.86
CA LEU A 84 -35.46 -11.87 -27.11
C LEU A 84 -34.20 -12.22 -27.90
N MET A 85 -33.46 -13.28 -27.52
CA MET A 85 -32.25 -13.71 -28.23
C MET A 85 -32.54 -14.13 -29.67
N ARG A 86 -33.63 -14.86 -29.91
CA ARG A 86 -34.08 -15.22 -31.26
C ARG A 86 -34.46 -14.00 -32.07
N SER A 87 -35.19 -13.04 -31.50
CA SER A 87 -35.52 -11.80 -32.20
C SER A 87 -34.27 -11.02 -32.64
N ILE A 88 -33.20 -11.07 -31.84
CA ILE A 88 -31.91 -10.45 -32.18
C ILE A 88 -31.22 -11.21 -33.33
N GLN A 89 -31.29 -12.55 -33.34
CA GLN A 89 -30.67 -13.39 -34.38
C GLN A 89 -31.45 -13.38 -35.71
N GLU A 90 -32.78 -13.43 -35.66
CA GLU A 90 -33.66 -13.51 -36.82
C GLU A 90 -33.72 -12.20 -37.62
N LEU A 91 -33.48 -11.06 -36.98
CA LEU A 91 -33.44 -9.76 -37.65
C LEU A 91 -32.24 -9.60 -38.60
N GLY A 92 -31.26 -10.52 -38.59
CA GLY A 92 -30.17 -10.59 -39.59
C GLY A 92 -29.31 -9.32 -39.73
N GLN A 93 -29.52 -8.34 -38.86
CA GLN A 93 -28.87 -7.04 -38.87
C GLN A 93 -27.93 -6.93 -37.67
N GLN A 94 -26.88 -6.14 -37.87
CA GLN A 94 -25.93 -5.66 -36.88
C GLN A 94 -26.58 -5.56 -35.49
N ASN A 95 -25.98 -6.19 -34.48
CA ASN A 95 -26.59 -6.24 -33.15
C ASN A 95 -26.80 -4.79 -32.67
N ASP A 96 -28.02 -4.44 -32.24
CA ASP A 96 -28.35 -3.07 -31.82
C ASP A 96 -27.44 -2.56 -30.68
N ASP A 97 -26.79 -3.46 -29.94
CA ASP A 97 -25.78 -3.11 -28.93
C ASP A 97 -24.40 -2.74 -29.53
N ASP A 98 -24.09 -3.11 -30.78
CA ASP A 98 -22.79 -2.92 -31.43
C ASP A 98 -22.30 -1.47 -31.41
N PRO A 99 -23.12 -0.44 -31.73
CA PRO A 99 -22.69 0.96 -31.62
C PRO A 99 -22.32 1.36 -30.19
N PHE A 100 -23.00 0.78 -29.19
CA PHE A 100 -22.76 1.04 -27.77
C PHE A 100 -21.50 0.32 -27.29
N ILE A 101 -21.29 -0.92 -27.76
CA ILE A 101 -20.08 -1.70 -27.50
C ILE A 101 -18.88 -0.99 -28.13
N ALA A 102 -18.96 -0.58 -29.40
CA ALA A 102 -17.91 0.15 -30.11
C ALA A 102 -17.57 1.48 -29.40
N ARG A 103 -18.58 2.25 -28.99
CA ARG A 103 -18.38 3.50 -28.23
C ARG A 103 -17.64 3.25 -26.90
N ARG A 104 -17.98 2.18 -26.18
CA ARG A 104 -17.34 1.80 -24.92
C ARG A 104 -15.89 1.38 -25.14
N LEU A 105 -15.61 0.58 -26.17
CA LEU A 105 -14.27 0.18 -26.54
C LEU A 105 -13.42 1.39 -26.95
N ALA A 106 -13.98 2.32 -27.71
CA ALA A 106 -13.32 3.57 -28.08
C ALA A 106 -13.00 4.43 -26.84
N MET A 107 -13.92 4.54 -25.87
CA MET A 107 -13.64 5.25 -24.60
C MET A 107 -12.54 4.57 -23.77
N ILE A 108 -12.51 3.23 -23.74
CA ILE A 108 -11.46 2.48 -23.04
C ILE A 108 -10.11 2.72 -23.71
N GLU A 109 -10.05 2.65 -25.04
CA GLU A 109 -8.81 2.89 -25.78
C GLU A 109 -8.33 4.33 -25.65
N GLU A 110 -9.25 5.31 -25.68
CA GLU A 110 -8.92 6.71 -25.44
C GLU A 110 -8.39 6.92 -24.02
N ARG A 111 -8.99 6.29 -23.01
CA ARG A 111 -8.48 6.35 -21.63
C ARG A 111 -7.07 5.76 -21.53
N ARG A 112 -6.82 4.64 -22.21
CA ARG A 112 -5.47 4.03 -22.29
C ARG A 112 -4.49 4.95 -23.00
N ARG A 113 -4.89 5.60 -24.09
CA ARG A 113 -4.09 6.59 -24.82
C ARG A 113 -3.70 7.76 -23.92
N VAL A 114 -4.67 8.34 -23.21
CA VAL A 114 -4.43 9.43 -22.25
C VAL A 114 -3.49 8.99 -21.12
N GLN A 115 -3.67 7.78 -20.59
CA GLN A 115 -2.76 7.22 -19.58
C GLN A 115 -1.33 7.05 -20.10
N ARG A 116 -1.16 6.52 -21.33
CA ARG A 116 0.15 6.42 -21.98
C ARG A 116 0.80 7.79 -22.15
N LEU A 117 0.07 8.78 -22.66
CA LEU A 117 0.56 10.15 -22.80
C LEU A 117 0.92 10.80 -21.44
N GLN A 118 0.16 10.51 -20.39
CA GLN A 118 0.49 10.98 -19.04
C GLN A 118 1.73 10.29 -18.48
N GLN A 119 1.91 9.00 -18.74
CA GLN A 119 3.12 8.26 -18.37
C GLN A 119 4.34 8.77 -19.13
N GLU A 120 4.23 9.00 -20.44
CA GLU A 120 5.30 9.59 -21.27
C GLU A 120 5.65 11.01 -20.83
N ARG A 121 4.65 11.85 -20.50
CA ARG A 121 4.90 13.18 -19.93
C ARG A 121 5.64 13.10 -18.61
N ARG A 122 5.22 12.20 -17.70
CA ARG A 122 5.93 11.96 -16.44
C ARG A 122 7.35 11.45 -16.66
N ALA A 123 7.55 10.53 -17.61
CA ALA A 123 8.88 10.02 -17.95
C ALA A 123 9.78 11.13 -18.50
N ASN A 124 9.26 11.98 -19.39
CA ASN A 124 10.00 13.14 -19.91
C ASN A 124 10.26 14.22 -18.84
N GLU A 125 9.34 14.41 -17.89
CA GLU A 125 9.54 15.29 -16.72
C GLU A 125 10.62 14.73 -15.79
N LEU A 126 10.60 13.42 -15.52
CA LEU A 126 11.66 12.70 -14.80
C LEU A 126 13.00 12.84 -15.51
N GLU A 127 13.06 12.64 -16.83
CA GLU A 127 14.30 12.74 -17.61
C GLU A 127 14.86 14.17 -17.63
N ARG A 128 13.99 15.19 -17.66
CA ARG A 128 14.39 16.60 -17.48
C ARG A 128 14.86 16.93 -16.05
N GLN A 129 14.38 16.21 -15.04
CA GLN A 129 14.88 16.31 -13.66
C GLN A 129 16.20 15.53 -13.46
N VAL A 130 16.48 14.48 -14.23
CA VAL A 130 17.71 13.67 -14.10
C VAL A 130 18.99 14.46 -14.43
N VAL A 131 18.92 15.46 -15.31
CA VAL A 131 20.08 16.31 -15.66
C VAL A 131 20.57 17.20 -14.49
N PRO A 132 19.69 17.89 -13.74
CA PRO A 132 20.09 18.56 -12.49
C PRO A 132 20.36 17.59 -11.32
N VAL A 133 19.68 16.42 -11.26
CA VAL A 133 19.87 15.43 -10.18
C VAL A 133 21.26 14.78 -10.19
N ARG A 134 21.97 14.72 -11.33
CA ARG A 134 23.36 14.20 -11.34
C ARG A 134 24.33 15.07 -10.51
N ARG A 135 24.13 16.39 -10.48
CA ARG A 135 24.92 17.31 -9.62
C ARG A 135 24.48 17.25 -8.16
N GLU A 136 23.20 17.00 -7.90
CA GLU A 136 22.66 16.82 -6.54
C GLU A 136 23.01 15.44 -5.94
N LEU A 137 23.13 14.38 -6.76
CA LEU A 137 23.61 13.05 -6.33
C LEU A 137 25.10 13.05 -6.02
N GLU A 138 25.91 13.79 -6.77
CA GLU A 138 27.32 14.05 -6.39
C GLU A 138 27.37 14.82 -5.07
N ALA A 139 26.53 15.83 -4.87
CA ALA A 139 26.45 16.57 -3.61
C ALA A 139 25.89 15.72 -2.43
N PHE A 140 24.98 14.77 -2.69
CA PHE A 140 24.41 13.83 -1.69
C PHE A 140 25.38 12.69 -1.34
N ALA A 141 26.14 12.19 -2.32
CA ALA A 141 27.20 11.20 -2.08
C ALA A 141 28.40 11.82 -1.33
N LEU A 142 28.61 13.13 -1.50
CA LEU A 142 29.60 13.93 -0.75
C LEU A 142 29.04 14.54 0.53
N ASP A 143 27.75 14.30 0.86
CA ASP A 143 27.13 14.78 2.09
C ASP A 143 27.70 14.01 3.28
N THR A 144 28.39 14.72 4.16
CA THR A 144 29.09 14.19 5.33
C THR A 144 28.15 13.84 6.47
N GLN A 145 26.86 14.16 6.33
CA GLN A 145 25.78 13.70 7.21
C GLN A 145 25.08 12.44 6.68
N ASN A 146 25.57 11.84 5.59
CA ASN A 146 24.90 10.71 4.97
C ASN A 146 24.94 9.47 5.90
N VAL A 147 23.77 9.01 6.31
CA VAL A 147 23.54 7.85 7.19
C VAL A 147 23.85 6.50 6.52
N HIS A 148 24.35 6.51 5.28
CA HIS A 148 24.76 5.34 4.51
C HIS A 148 26.29 5.11 4.51
N THR A 149 27.02 5.59 5.52
CA THR A 149 28.42 5.19 5.72
C THR A 149 28.49 3.77 6.32
N THR A 150 29.53 3.01 5.98
CA THR A 150 29.72 1.62 6.47
C THR A 150 29.66 1.53 8.00
N VAL A 151 30.20 2.53 8.70
CA VAL A 151 30.16 2.62 10.18
C VAL A 151 28.74 2.70 10.72
N VAL A 152 27.87 3.50 10.10
CA VAL A 152 26.47 3.65 10.52
C VAL A 152 25.67 2.40 10.19
N VAL A 153 25.91 1.84 9.00
CA VAL A 153 25.29 0.58 8.59
C VAL A 153 25.64 -0.55 9.56
N ASP A 154 26.91 -0.66 9.97
CA ASP A 154 27.36 -1.69 10.92
C ASP A 154 26.73 -1.48 12.32
N ALA A 155 26.63 -0.24 12.79
CA ALA A 155 25.97 0.09 14.05
C ALA A 155 24.46 -0.26 14.02
N VAL A 156 23.79 0.04 12.90
CA VAL A 156 22.38 -0.32 12.69
C VAL A 156 22.21 -1.84 12.61
N LYS A 157 23.10 -2.57 11.91
CA LYS A 157 23.10 -4.04 11.88
C LYS A 157 23.24 -4.65 13.27
N HIS A 158 24.14 -4.10 14.10
CA HIS A 158 24.34 -4.57 15.47
C HIS A 158 23.09 -4.34 16.35
N THR A 159 22.50 -3.15 16.22
CA THR A 159 21.22 -2.80 16.86
C THR A 159 20.12 -3.77 16.45
N ILE A 160 19.97 -4.05 15.15
CA ILE A 160 18.98 -5.00 14.63
C ILE A 160 19.22 -6.39 15.21
N ALA A 161 20.47 -6.85 15.26
CA ALA A 161 20.79 -8.18 15.82
C ALA A 161 20.32 -8.31 17.27
N LYS A 162 20.57 -7.29 18.12
CA LYS A 162 20.06 -7.25 19.50
C LYS A 162 18.54 -7.23 19.57
N VAL A 163 17.89 -6.44 18.72
CA VAL A 163 16.41 -6.39 18.68
C VAL A 163 15.83 -7.76 18.33
N LEU A 164 16.48 -8.53 17.46
CA LEU A 164 16.03 -9.87 17.07
C LEU A 164 16.24 -10.93 18.17
N GLU A 165 16.99 -10.65 19.24
CA GLU A 165 17.08 -11.52 20.41
C GLU A 165 15.80 -11.50 21.26
N ILE A 166 14.93 -10.50 21.06
CA ILE A 166 13.63 -10.42 21.75
C ILE A 166 12.75 -11.60 21.31
N PRO A 167 12.24 -12.42 22.25
CA PRO A 167 11.46 -13.59 21.91
C PRO A 167 10.10 -13.20 21.31
N VAL A 168 9.84 -13.68 20.08
CA VAL A 168 8.55 -13.48 19.39
C VAL A 168 7.70 -14.75 19.45
N PRO A 169 6.50 -14.73 20.09
CA PRO A 169 5.61 -15.87 20.12
C PRO A 169 5.16 -16.28 18.70
N ILE A 170 4.82 -17.55 18.51
CA ILE A 170 4.49 -18.10 17.19
C ILE A 170 3.32 -17.38 16.51
N GLU A 171 2.37 -16.89 17.30
CA GLU A 171 1.20 -16.12 16.87
C GLU A 171 1.50 -14.69 16.41
N TYR A 172 2.74 -14.22 16.58
CA TYR A 172 3.23 -12.92 16.10
C TYR A 172 4.28 -13.07 15.00
N ARG A 173 4.49 -14.29 14.48
CA ARG A 173 5.38 -14.48 13.33
C ARG A 173 4.81 -13.79 12.09
N THR A 174 5.69 -13.53 11.12
CA THR A 174 5.47 -12.65 9.97
C THR A 174 4.27 -13.04 9.09
N ASP A 175 3.82 -14.28 9.18
CA ASP A 175 2.65 -14.85 8.50
C ASP A 175 1.29 -14.44 9.09
N THR A 176 1.24 -13.95 10.33
CA THR A 176 -0.01 -13.81 11.09
C THR A 176 -0.67 -12.43 11.03
N MET A 177 -0.03 -11.41 10.44
CA MET A 177 -0.47 -9.99 10.39
C MET A 177 -0.86 -9.36 11.74
N LYS A 178 -0.75 -10.11 12.85
CA LYS A 178 -1.29 -9.78 14.17
C LYS A 178 -0.65 -8.52 14.74
N THR A 179 0.67 -8.39 14.59
CA THR A 179 1.44 -7.20 14.96
C THR A 179 0.89 -5.94 14.30
N LEU A 180 0.60 -5.98 13.00
CA LEU A 180 0.07 -4.82 12.29
C LEU A 180 -1.31 -4.42 12.82
N THR A 181 -2.20 -5.40 13.04
CA THR A 181 -3.55 -5.13 13.56
C THR A 181 -3.49 -4.50 14.95
N GLU A 182 -2.63 -5.02 15.84
CA GLU A 182 -2.48 -4.47 17.19
C GLU A 182 -1.86 -3.06 17.19
N ILE A 183 -0.86 -2.80 16.34
CA ILE A 183 -0.27 -1.45 16.21
C ILE A 183 -1.32 -0.46 15.69
N ILE A 184 -2.11 -0.84 14.69
CA ILE A 184 -3.16 0.04 14.13
C ILE A 184 -4.20 0.40 15.20
N ASP A 185 -4.61 -0.58 16.01
CA ASP A 185 -5.62 -0.41 17.05
C ASP A 185 -5.09 0.42 18.24
N GLN A 186 -3.87 0.11 18.71
CA GLN A 186 -3.33 0.66 19.95
C GLN A 186 -2.51 1.94 19.77
N CYS A 187 -1.79 2.09 18.66
CA CYS A 187 -0.94 3.27 18.41
C CYS A 187 -1.64 4.33 17.53
N GLN A 188 -2.73 3.96 16.86
CA GLN A 188 -3.54 4.79 15.97
C GLN A 188 -2.73 5.70 15.02
N PRO A 189 -1.74 5.15 14.28
CA PRO A 189 -0.93 5.95 13.38
C PRO A 189 -1.75 6.49 12.21
N SER A 190 -1.23 7.52 11.53
CA SER A 190 -1.91 8.12 10.37
C SER A 190 -2.16 7.10 9.24
N ARG A 191 -3.20 7.29 8.41
CA ARG A 191 -3.50 6.39 7.28
C ARG A 191 -2.32 6.17 6.34
N LYS A 192 -1.49 7.20 6.12
CA LYS A 192 -0.29 7.11 5.28
C LYS A 192 0.78 6.22 5.93
N ALA A 193 1.00 6.39 7.24
CA ALA A 193 1.92 5.56 8.02
C ALA A 193 1.48 4.10 8.03
N VAL A 194 0.18 3.82 8.24
CA VAL A 194 -0.38 2.45 8.17
C VAL A 194 -0.10 1.81 6.82
N TRP A 195 -0.37 2.53 5.72
CA TRP A 195 -0.16 2.00 4.38
C TRP A 195 1.31 1.66 4.12
N GLN A 196 2.23 2.56 4.48
CA GLN A 196 3.66 2.34 4.28
C GLN A 196 4.21 1.20 5.16
N MET A 197 3.85 1.19 6.44
CA MET A 197 4.21 0.12 7.37
C MET A 197 3.76 -1.24 6.85
N THR A 198 2.50 -1.34 6.41
CA THR A 198 1.93 -2.58 5.86
C THR A 198 2.67 -3.00 4.59
N ALA A 199 2.95 -2.05 3.69
CA ALA A 199 3.68 -2.33 2.46
C ALA A 199 5.10 -2.87 2.71
N LYS A 200 5.80 -2.34 3.73
CA LYS A 200 7.14 -2.81 4.12
C LYS A 200 7.11 -4.13 4.89
N PHE A 201 6.09 -4.33 5.73
CA PHE A 201 5.91 -5.58 6.47
C PHE A 201 5.62 -6.77 5.55
N CYS A 202 4.83 -6.57 4.50
CA CYS A 202 4.51 -7.63 3.54
C CYS A 202 5.57 -7.83 2.45
N ASN A 203 6.68 -7.09 2.49
CA ASN A 203 7.73 -7.18 1.48
C ASN A 203 8.87 -8.07 1.96
N ASP A 204 9.30 -9.02 1.12
CA ASP A 204 10.44 -9.91 1.38
C ASP A 204 11.79 -9.27 1.00
N GLU A 205 11.81 -7.94 0.80
CA GLU A 205 13.02 -7.15 0.55
C GLU A 205 14.11 -7.48 1.59
N ASP A 206 15.29 -7.86 1.09
CA ASP A 206 16.49 -8.01 1.92
C ASP A 206 17.06 -6.61 2.17
N ILE A 207 17.17 -6.24 3.45
CA ILE A 207 17.68 -4.95 3.89
C ILE A 207 18.97 -5.22 4.66
N TYR A 208 20.06 -4.58 4.22
CA TYR A 208 21.39 -4.74 4.81
C TYR A 208 21.98 -6.16 4.72
N ASP A 209 21.54 -6.99 3.77
CA ASP A 209 21.97 -8.40 3.64
C ASP A 209 21.66 -9.24 4.89
N MET A 210 20.55 -8.91 5.58
CA MET A 210 20.09 -9.59 6.80
C MET A 210 18.98 -10.62 6.53
N GLY A 211 18.69 -10.87 5.25
CA GLY A 211 17.77 -11.88 4.78
C GLY A 211 16.34 -11.38 4.57
N PRO A 212 15.49 -12.20 3.92
CA PRO A 212 14.16 -11.80 3.52
C PRO A 212 13.24 -11.54 4.72
N GLY A 213 12.36 -10.55 4.55
CA GLY A 213 11.34 -10.18 5.53
C GLY A 213 11.92 -9.59 6.83
N ILE A 214 13.16 -9.06 6.79
CA ILE A 214 13.84 -8.50 7.97
C ILE A 214 13.03 -7.38 8.63
N TYR A 215 12.36 -6.55 7.84
CA TYR A 215 11.50 -5.49 8.38
C TYR A 215 10.40 -6.04 9.28
N ALA A 216 9.71 -7.09 8.84
CA ALA A 216 8.64 -7.70 9.60
C ALA A 216 9.16 -8.37 10.89
N LYS A 217 10.31 -9.05 10.80
CA LYS A 217 10.96 -9.66 11.98
C LYS A 217 11.33 -8.61 13.04
N VAL A 218 11.92 -7.50 12.62
CA VAL A 218 12.28 -6.40 13.51
C VAL A 218 11.04 -5.75 14.11
N LEU A 219 10.02 -5.43 13.30
CA LEU A 219 8.79 -4.82 13.80
C LEU A 219 8.06 -5.73 14.80
N ASN A 220 8.02 -7.03 14.56
CA ASN A 220 7.44 -8.01 15.50
C ASN A 220 8.18 -8.00 16.83
N SER A 221 9.52 -7.98 16.79
CA SER A 221 10.38 -8.00 17.98
C SER A 221 10.22 -6.71 18.79
N VAL A 222 10.24 -5.56 18.12
CA VAL A 222 9.96 -4.26 18.75
C VAL A 222 8.58 -4.26 19.40
N TRP A 223 7.56 -4.74 18.70
CA TRP A 223 6.20 -4.78 19.25
C TRP A 223 6.11 -5.67 20.50
N GLN A 224 6.78 -6.83 20.51
CA GLN A 224 6.80 -7.67 21.71
C GLN A 224 7.47 -6.97 22.89
N TYR A 225 8.57 -6.25 22.66
CA TYR A 225 9.22 -5.47 23.71
C TYR A 225 8.29 -4.41 24.30
N ILE A 226 7.59 -3.65 23.44
CA ILE A 226 6.64 -2.62 23.86
C ILE A 226 5.55 -3.22 24.75
N LYS A 227 5.06 -4.42 24.39
CA LYS A 227 3.99 -5.10 25.14
C LYS A 227 4.44 -5.58 26.52
N SER A 228 5.70 -6.02 26.65
CA SER A 228 6.25 -6.50 27.92
C SER A 228 6.86 -5.40 28.78
N SER A 229 7.06 -4.20 28.23
CA SER A 229 7.72 -3.08 28.91
C SER A 229 6.78 -2.36 29.87
N GLU A 230 7.30 -1.95 31.03
CA GLU A 230 6.60 -1.06 31.97
C GLU A 230 6.36 0.33 31.38
N HIS A 231 7.13 0.72 30.36
CA HIS A 231 7.01 1.98 29.62
C HIS A 231 6.18 1.85 28.33
N GLY A 232 5.38 0.79 28.20
CA GLY A 232 4.68 0.45 26.97
C GLY A 232 3.84 1.58 26.37
N GLU A 233 3.16 2.38 27.18
CA GLU A 233 2.33 3.50 26.67
C GLU A 233 3.16 4.63 26.02
N ASP A 234 4.33 4.94 26.57
CA ASP A 234 5.20 5.95 25.98
C ASP A 234 5.91 5.42 24.74
N LEU A 235 6.33 4.15 24.78
CA LEU A 235 6.88 3.47 23.60
C LEU A 235 5.88 3.38 22.44
N LYS A 236 4.57 3.20 22.71
CA LYS A 236 3.52 3.25 21.67
C LYS A 236 3.45 4.62 21.00
N LYS A 237 3.60 5.72 21.77
CA LYS A 237 3.62 7.09 21.21
C LYS A 237 4.87 7.31 20.36
N ILE A 238 6.03 6.85 20.84
CA ILE A 238 7.30 6.93 20.11
C ILE A 238 7.19 6.14 18.80
N LEU A 239 6.70 4.90 18.85
CA LEU A 239 6.46 4.08 17.65
C LEU A 239 5.55 4.80 16.65
N SER A 240 4.44 5.40 17.11
CA SER A 240 3.53 6.14 16.24
C SER A 240 4.21 7.34 15.58
N SER A 241 5.04 8.08 16.32
CA SER A 241 5.84 9.20 15.79
C SER A 241 6.85 8.73 14.75
N GLU A 242 7.64 7.70 15.06
CA GLU A 242 8.66 7.15 14.14
C GLU A 242 8.01 6.61 12.85
N LEU A 243 6.82 5.99 12.94
CA LEU A 243 6.07 5.54 11.76
C LEU A 243 5.57 6.69 10.87
N VAL A 244 5.28 7.86 11.45
CA VAL A 244 4.94 9.07 10.69
C VAL A 244 6.18 9.66 10.03
N ASP A 245 7.29 9.73 10.75
CA ASP A 245 8.56 10.25 10.23
C ASP A 245 9.17 9.35 9.15
N CYS A 246 8.83 8.07 9.16
CA CYS A 246 9.18 7.14 8.09
C CYS A 246 8.55 7.50 6.74
N ILE A 247 7.47 8.28 6.68
CA ILE A 247 6.70 8.50 5.44
C ILE A 247 7.61 9.07 4.33
N GLY A 248 7.74 8.32 3.23
CA GLY A 248 8.57 8.71 2.08
C GLY A 248 10.06 8.33 2.21
N MET A 249 10.48 7.69 3.30
CA MET A 249 11.86 7.18 3.46
C MET A 249 12.07 5.83 2.75
N CYS A 250 13.33 5.53 2.41
CA CYS A 250 13.76 4.23 1.88
C CYS A 250 13.66 3.10 2.93
N ALA A 251 13.82 1.84 2.50
CA ALA A 251 13.67 0.66 3.35
C ALA A 251 14.67 0.65 4.54
N GLN A 252 15.92 1.00 4.26
CA GLN A 252 17.00 1.12 5.25
C GLN A 252 16.70 2.19 6.30
N GLY A 253 16.22 3.36 5.86
CA GLY A 253 15.82 4.44 6.76
C GLY A 253 14.64 4.07 7.65
N ASN A 254 13.63 3.40 7.09
CA ASN A 254 12.50 2.88 7.86
C ASN A 254 12.96 1.89 8.94
N LEU A 255 13.83 0.93 8.58
CA LEU A 255 14.28 -0.09 9.52
C LEU A 255 15.09 0.50 10.69
N SER A 256 15.95 1.49 10.40
CA SER A 256 16.71 2.23 11.43
C SER A 256 15.77 2.97 12.39
N ARG A 257 14.77 3.69 11.85
CA ARG A 257 13.76 4.42 12.64
C ARG A 257 12.94 3.50 13.55
N ILE A 258 12.58 2.31 13.09
CA ILE A 258 11.90 1.31 13.93
C ILE A 258 12.79 0.86 15.10
N CYS A 259 14.10 0.75 14.90
CA CYS A 259 15.02 0.41 16.00
C CYS A 259 15.16 1.56 17.02
N ASN A 260 15.04 2.83 16.57
CA ASN A 260 15.09 4.01 17.45
C ASN A 260 13.99 4.02 18.51
N VAL A 261 12.88 3.32 18.28
CA VAL A 261 11.77 3.22 19.25
C VAL A 261 12.25 2.69 20.61
N LEU A 262 13.24 1.80 20.60
CA LEU A 262 13.77 1.16 21.80
C LEU A 262 15.02 1.87 22.36
N SER A 263 15.47 2.95 21.70
CA SER A 263 16.65 3.71 22.12
C SER A 263 16.41 4.32 23.51
N GLY A 264 17.33 4.08 24.44
CA GLY A 264 17.20 4.52 25.83
C GLY A 264 16.25 3.68 26.71
N TYR A 265 15.55 2.70 26.15
CA TYR A 265 14.67 1.78 26.90
C TYR A 265 15.22 0.36 26.99
N MET A 266 16.08 -0.04 26.07
CA MET A 266 16.73 -1.35 26.04
C MET A 266 18.24 -1.17 26.24
N GLU A 267 18.79 -1.85 27.25
CA GLU A 267 20.21 -1.74 27.59
C GLU A 267 21.09 -2.19 26.42
N GLY A 268 22.04 -1.35 26.03
CA GLY A 268 22.93 -1.60 24.90
C GLY A 268 22.37 -1.25 23.51
N LEU A 269 21.21 -0.58 23.42
CA LEU A 269 20.79 0.15 22.21
C LEU A 269 21.12 1.65 22.34
N GLU A 270 22.36 2.02 22.01
CA GLU A 270 22.74 3.42 21.82
C GLU A 270 22.83 3.70 20.33
N ILE A 271 21.77 4.29 19.76
CA ILE A 271 21.83 4.80 18.39
C ILE A 271 22.40 6.21 18.46
N ARG A 272 23.72 6.27 18.63
CA ARG A 272 24.52 7.50 18.56
C ARG A 272 24.57 8.00 17.12
N SER A 273 24.65 9.31 16.93
CA SER A 273 24.89 9.90 15.61
C SER A 273 26.23 9.42 15.04
N SER A 274 26.36 9.39 13.73
CA SER A 274 27.59 8.98 13.03
C SER A 274 28.83 9.72 13.56
N ARG A 275 28.66 11.00 13.94
CA ARG A 275 29.71 11.83 14.53
C ARG A 275 30.11 11.40 15.93
N GLU A 276 29.15 11.08 16.79
CA GLU A 276 29.44 10.61 18.16
C GLU A 276 30.15 9.25 18.13
N ILE A 277 29.71 8.33 17.28
CA ILE A 277 30.38 7.02 17.11
C ILE A 277 31.81 7.19 16.58
N LEU A 278 32.02 8.11 15.63
CA LEU A 278 33.36 8.43 15.12
C LEU A 278 34.24 9.06 16.18
N GLN A 279 33.68 9.97 16.98
CA GLN A 279 34.38 10.64 18.06
C GLN A 279 34.87 9.66 19.14
N ASP A 280 34.05 8.68 19.52
CA ASP A 280 34.46 7.66 20.49
C ASP A 280 35.52 6.70 19.94
N LYS A 281 35.41 6.30 18.66
CA LYS A 281 36.44 5.49 18.00
C LYS A 281 37.77 6.23 17.92
N LEU A 282 37.74 7.54 17.67
CA LEU A 282 38.96 8.36 17.68
C LEU A 282 39.50 8.53 19.10
N ALA A 283 38.63 8.73 20.09
CA ALA A 283 39.04 8.82 21.50
C ALA A 283 39.75 7.54 22.00
N GLN A 284 39.31 6.35 21.55
CA GLN A 284 40.00 5.08 21.86
C GLN A 284 41.43 5.02 21.30
N LEU A 285 41.75 5.78 20.24
CA LEU A 285 43.11 5.81 19.70
C LEU A 285 44.10 6.53 20.65
N MET A 286 43.61 7.28 21.64
CA MET A 286 44.46 7.90 22.66
C MET A 286 45.23 6.87 23.50
N GLU A 287 44.79 5.60 23.50
CA GLU A 287 45.52 4.49 24.13
C GLU A 287 46.78 4.06 23.34
N ILE A 288 46.97 4.55 22.11
CA ILE A 288 48.16 4.29 21.28
C ILE A 288 49.24 5.33 21.62
N ASP A 289 50.32 4.91 22.26
CA ASP A 289 51.43 5.80 22.66
C ASP A 289 52.10 6.51 21.47
N ASP A 290 52.26 5.82 20.33
CA ASP A 290 52.85 6.43 19.13
C ASP A 290 51.85 7.30 18.37
N VAL A 291 52.05 8.62 18.47
CA VAL A 291 51.26 9.65 17.80
C VAL A 291 51.21 9.45 16.28
N THR A 292 52.29 8.97 15.66
CA THR A 292 52.33 8.78 14.20
C THR A 292 51.39 7.65 13.77
N SER A 293 51.48 6.51 14.45
CA SER A 293 50.57 5.37 14.26
C SER A 293 49.12 5.74 14.60
N ARG A 294 48.91 6.52 15.67
CA ARG A 294 47.59 7.04 16.09
C ARG A 294 46.92 7.84 14.99
N ILE A 295 47.63 8.81 14.41
CA ILE A 295 47.14 9.65 13.32
C ILE A 295 46.90 8.81 12.05
N GLN A 296 47.76 7.84 11.76
CA GLN A 296 47.61 6.98 10.58
C GLN A 296 46.36 6.09 10.68
N VAL A 297 46.09 5.51 11.85
CA VAL A 297 44.86 4.75 12.12
C VAL A 297 43.64 5.67 12.10
N GLY A 298 43.71 6.87 12.69
CA GLY A 298 42.65 7.87 12.63
C GLY A 298 42.29 8.27 11.20
N ARG A 299 43.29 8.50 10.33
CA ARG A 299 43.09 8.76 8.90
C ARG A 299 42.42 7.61 8.18
N ALA A 300 42.79 6.36 8.49
CA ALA A 300 42.14 5.19 7.91
C ALA A 300 40.67 5.08 8.33
N ILE A 301 40.34 5.40 9.59
CA ILE A 301 38.96 5.42 10.09
C ILE A 301 38.14 6.52 9.39
N LEU A 302 38.67 7.74 9.30
CA LEU A 302 38.01 8.86 8.62
C LEU A 302 37.80 8.60 7.12
N HIS A 303 38.80 8.00 6.47
CA HIS A 303 38.73 7.56 5.08
C HIS A 303 37.64 6.50 4.88
N ASN A 304 37.62 5.46 5.71
CA ASN A 304 36.62 4.40 5.64
C ASN A 304 35.20 4.91 5.96
N ALA A 305 35.10 5.96 6.79
CA ALA A 305 33.86 6.66 7.10
C ALA A 305 33.48 7.71 6.05
N HIS A 306 34.24 7.85 4.95
CA HIS A 306 33.98 8.79 3.86
C HIS A 306 33.90 10.26 4.31
N ILE A 307 34.63 10.64 5.38
CA ILE A 307 34.75 12.04 5.80
C ILE A 307 35.66 12.78 4.80
N PRO A 308 35.29 13.96 4.29
CA PRO A 308 36.13 14.73 3.38
C PRO A 308 37.44 15.12 4.02
N VAL A 309 38.53 15.05 3.25
CA VAL A 309 39.89 15.38 3.70
C VAL A 309 39.98 16.81 4.27
N THR A 310 39.11 17.72 3.82
CA THR A 310 39.00 19.09 4.33
C THR A 310 38.54 19.17 5.78
N GLU A 311 37.80 18.18 6.27
CA GLU A 311 37.36 18.12 7.68
C GLU A 311 38.36 17.37 8.56
N TRP A 312 39.34 16.64 8.01
CA TRP A 312 40.21 15.74 8.79
C TRP A 312 41.02 16.46 9.84
N THR A 313 41.46 17.69 9.57
CA THR A 313 42.24 18.48 10.53
C THR A 313 41.49 18.64 11.85
N ALA A 314 40.19 18.97 11.80
CA ALA A 314 39.36 19.15 13.00
C ALA A 314 39.18 17.86 13.83
N TRP A 315 39.27 16.69 13.18
CA TRP A 315 39.15 15.39 13.86
C TRP A 315 40.49 14.89 14.39
N LEU A 316 41.58 15.16 13.69
CA LEU A 316 42.92 14.65 14.01
C LEU A 316 43.67 15.54 14.99
N GLU A 317 43.36 16.84 15.07
CA GLU A 317 43.92 17.76 16.09
C GLU A 317 43.73 17.21 17.51
N ALA A 318 42.60 16.55 17.78
CA ALA A 318 42.32 15.93 19.08
C ALA A 318 43.23 14.74 19.42
N LEU A 319 43.94 14.16 18.43
CA LEU A 319 44.83 13.01 18.60
C LEU A 319 46.31 13.41 18.71
N GLU A 320 46.64 14.69 18.51
CA GLU A 320 48.00 15.23 18.58
C GLU A 320 48.45 15.55 20.02
N GLY A 321 47.52 15.57 20.98
CA GLY A 321 47.80 15.69 22.42
C GLY A 321 48.27 14.39 23.06
#